data_AF-A0A170XSV5-F1
#
_entry.id   AF-A0A170XSV5-F1
#
_cell.length_a   1.000
_cell.length_b   1.000
_cell.length_c   1.000
_cell.angle_alpha   90.00
_cell.angle_beta   90.00
_cell.angle_gamma   90.00
#
_symmetry.space_group_name_H-M   'P 1'
#
loop_
_entity.id
_entity.type
_entity.pdbx_description
1 polymer ?
#
loop_
_entity_poly.entity_id
_entity_poly.type
_entity_poly.pdbx_seq_one_letter_code
_entity_poly.pdbx_strand_id
1 'polypeptide(L)'
;MRFIKVNKIIHLQIQEGQVIDEAYLNLSTISWRPVDSYNITDPSVKPDLDYHTLTWEHRAINLGDLIVPKNYLVTGVKFRTLGGNLNLEIQASLFNRTNGKLINPLKNSYWMSSDNTEGNLMQPRTEVKLIRPDIPIRSNADSLIDSINDQFIKFQGSDDLFDAAQTAVPFIDVQDVTPNPPVPLVGIGLYHKGRKYSGGFIAPKVFTFKYEENLKDFKKKLFYVAVN
;
A
#
# COMPACT_ATOMS: atom_id res chain seq x y z
N MET A 1 -3.42 7.54 3.12
CA MET A 1 -3.05 6.22 3.69
C MET A 1 -1.88 6.43 4.63
N ARG A 2 -1.78 5.65 5.71
CA ARG A 2 -0.68 5.72 6.68
C ARG A 2 -0.57 4.44 7.49
N PHE A 3 0.55 4.24 8.15
CA PHE A 3 0.66 3.27 9.24
C PHE A 3 0.32 3.92 10.58
N ILE A 4 -0.43 3.22 11.43
CA ILE A 4 -0.68 3.64 12.82
C ILE A 4 -0.44 2.49 13.77
N LYS A 5 -0.13 2.79 15.04
CA LYS A 5 -0.02 1.80 16.10
C LYS A 5 -1.20 1.93 17.06
N VAL A 6 -2.00 0.87 17.19
CA VAL A 6 -3.13 0.79 18.13
C VAL A 6 -3.04 -0.57 18.83
N ASN A 7 -3.24 -0.61 20.15
CA ASN A 7 -3.21 -1.85 20.95
C ASN A 7 -1.99 -2.77 20.67
N LYS A 8 -0.82 -2.16 20.48
CA LYS A 8 0.47 -2.82 20.16
C LYS A 8 0.53 -3.47 18.75
N ILE A 9 -0.46 -3.25 17.91
CA ILE A 9 -0.52 -3.72 16.52
C ILE A 9 -0.25 -2.54 15.59
N ILE A 10 0.47 -2.81 14.50
CA ILE A 10 0.68 -1.83 13.43
C ILE A 10 -0.39 -2.09 12.36
N HIS A 11 -1.23 -1.09 12.12
CA HIS A 11 -2.31 -1.15 11.14
C HIS A 11 -1.98 -0.28 9.93
N LEU A 12 -2.44 -0.72 8.76
CA LEU A 12 -2.54 0.14 7.59
C LEU A 12 -3.91 0.83 7.60
N GLN A 13 -3.92 2.16 7.64
CA GLN A 13 -5.13 2.97 7.68
C GLN A 13 -5.29 3.73 6.36
N ILE A 14 -6.52 3.75 5.84
CA ILE A 14 -6.89 4.50 4.63
C ILE A 14 -7.84 5.65 4.98
N GLN A 15 -7.76 6.73 4.19
CA GLN A 15 -8.70 7.83 4.24
C GLN A 15 -9.82 7.54 3.25
N GLU A 16 -11.07 7.70 3.67
CA GLU A 16 -12.26 7.48 2.84
C GLU A 16 -12.98 8.79 2.53
N GLY A 17 -13.75 8.80 1.44
CA GLY A 17 -14.48 9.96 0.95
C GLY A 17 -15.53 9.57 -0.07
N GLN A 18 -16.64 10.30 -0.10
CA GLN A 18 -17.69 10.11 -1.08
C GLN A 18 -17.25 10.68 -2.42
N VAL A 19 -17.23 9.82 -3.45
CA VAL A 19 -17.08 10.24 -4.85
C VAL A 19 -18.39 10.85 -5.33
N ILE A 20 -18.29 12.01 -5.97
CA ILE A 20 -19.40 12.71 -6.61
C ILE A 20 -19.30 12.51 -8.14
N ASP A 21 -19.43 13.54 -8.96
CA ASP A 21 -19.25 13.41 -10.40
C ASP A 21 -17.76 13.42 -10.80
N GLU A 22 -17.46 12.81 -11.94
CA GLU A 22 -16.14 12.84 -12.58
C GLU A 22 -14.97 12.51 -11.64
N ALA A 23 -15.16 11.59 -10.69
CA ALA A 23 -14.14 11.25 -9.69
C ALA A 23 -13.72 12.40 -8.75
N TYR A 24 -14.47 13.50 -8.68
CA TYR A 24 -14.31 14.49 -7.61
C TYR A 24 -14.80 13.91 -6.28
N LEU A 25 -14.25 14.44 -5.18
CA LEU A 25 -14.64 14.04 -3.83
C LEU A 25 -15.44 15.14 -3.14
N ASN A 26 -16.46 14.74 -2.38
CA ASN A 26 -17.08 15.62 -1.40
C ASN A 26 -16.12 15.82 -0.22
N LEU A 27 -15.46 16.99 -0.17
CA LEU A 27 -14.44 17.29 0.84
C LEU A 27 -14.94 17.21 2.28
N SER A 28 -16.24 17.43 2.52
CA SER A 28 -16.85 17.31 3.86
C SER A 28 -16.94 15.88 4.38
N THR A 29 -16.79 14.89 3.50
CA THR A 29 -16.86 13.45 3.85
C THR A 29 -15.49 12.83 4.08
N ILE A 30 -14.41 13.58 3.84
CA ILE A 30 -13.05 13.07 3.94
C ILE A 30 -12.71 12.79 5.39
N SER A 31 -12.45 11.51 5.71
CA SER A 31 -12.09 11.10 7.06
C SER A 31 -11.22 9.85 7.06
N TRP A 32 -10.43 9.67 8.10
CA TRP A 32 -9.67 8.43 8.30
C TRP A 32 -10.62 7.32 8.71
N ARG A 33 -10.63 6.20 7.99
CA ARG A 33 -11.40 5.03 8.39
C ARG A 33 -10.83 4.49 9.71
N PRO A 34 -11.61 4.39 10.80
CA PRO A 34 -11.12 3.79 12.03
C PRO A 34 -10.62 2.36 11.80
N VAL A 35 -9.51 2.00 12.44
CA VAL A 35 -9.02 0.60 12.46
C VAL A 35 -9.71 -0.16 13.57
N ASP A 36 -9.81 -1.48 13.43
CA ASP A 36 -10.39 -2.33 14.47
C ASP A 36 -9.50 -2.32 15.71
N SER A 37 -10.05 -1.83 16.84
CA SER A 37 -9.32 -1.60 18.08
C SER A 37 -9.36 -2.82 19.02
N TYR A 38 -9.04 -4.00 18.51
CA TYR A 38 -8.97 -5.24 19.31
C TYR A 38 -7.61 -5.39 19.99
N ASN A 39 -7.51 -6.27 20.99
CA ASN A 39 -6.24 -6.72 21.57
C ASN A 39 -5.91 -8.13 21.08
N ILE A 40 -4.61 -8.44 20.95
CA ILE A 40 -4.15 -9.79 20.57
C ILE A 40 -4.56 -10.89 21.58
N THR A 41 -5.02 -10.50 22.77
CA THR A 41 -5.49 -11.41 23.83
C THR A 41 -7.01 -11.58 23.84
N ASP A 42 -7.76 -10.88 22.97
CA ASP A 42 -9.22 -10.97 22.94
C ASP A 42 -9.65 -12.36 22.43
N PRO A 43 -10.67 -13.02 23.04
CA PRO A 43 -11.00 -14.41 22.72
C PRO A 43 -11.39 -14.70 21.27
N SER A 44 -11.90 -13.69 20.54
CA SER A 44 -12.31 -13.83 19.14
C SER A 44 -11.19 -13.54 18.13
N VAL A 45 -10.06 -13.01 18.60
CA VAL A 45 -8.93 -12.59 17.76
C VAL A 45 -8.01 -13.78 17.54
N LYS A 46 -7.66 -14.03 16.28
CA LYS A 46 -6.89 -15.20 15.86
C LYS A 46 -5.58 -14.78 15.20
N PRO A 47 -4.43 -15.38 15.60
CA PRO A 47 -3.17 -15.18 14.91
C PRO A 47 -3.26 -15.65 13.46
N ASP A 48 -2.55 -14.95 12.58
CA ASP A 48 -2.48 -15.14 11.12
C ASP A 48 -3.81 -14.97 10.36
N LEU A 49 -4.89 -14.60 11.06
CA LEU A 49 -6.15 -14.15 10.47
C LEU A 49 -6.38 -12.66 10.72
N ASP A 50 -6.33 -12.25 11.99
CA ASP A 50 -6.59 -10.86 12.38
C ASP A 50 -5.30 -10.05 12.48
N TYR A 51 -4.23 -10.68 12.99
CA TYR A 51 -2.90 -10.08 13.13
C TYR A 51 -1.81 -11.11 12.80
N HIS A 52 -0.63 -10.61 12.43
CA HIS A 52 0.55 -11.44 12.24
C HIS A 52 1.68 -10.96 13.17
N THR A 53 2.37 -11.90 13.80
CA THR A 53 3.54 -11.61 14.64
C THR A 53 4.79 -12.02 13.88
N LEU A 54 5.72 -11.09 13.71
CA LEU A 54 6.98 -11.40 13.04
C LEU A 54 7.77 -12.43 13.86
N THR A 55 8.18 -13.52 13.22
CA THR A 55 9.06 -14.55 13.81
C THR A 55 10.40 -14.59 13.07
N TRP A 56 11.34 -15.43 13.51
CA TRP A 56 12.59 -15.61 12.76
C TRP A 56 12.30 -16.08 11.32
N GLU A 57 11.39 -17.02 11.14
CA GLU A 57 11.05 -17.58 9.83
C GLU A 57 10.10 -16.68 9.02
N HIS A 58 9.25 -15.91 9.69
CA HIS A 58 8.18 -15.11 9.10
C HIS A 58 8.34 -13.65 9.47
N ARG A 59 9.32 -12.99 8.84
CA ARG A 59 9.66 -11.58 9.08
C ARG A 59 9.84 -10.79 7.80
N ALA A 60 9.31 -11.26 6.68
CA ALA A 60 9.37 -10.54 5.42
C ALA A 60 8.07 -9.83 5.11
N ILE A 61 8.18 -8.74 4.37
CA ILE A 61 7.06 -8.01 3.79
C ILE A 61 7.34 -7.76 2.31
N ASN A 62 6.33 -8.04 1.50
CA ASN A 62 6.35 -7.88 0.07
C ASN A 62 6.19 -6.40 -0.30
N LEU A 63 7.07 -5.94 -1.18
CA LEU A 63 7.10 -4.60 -1.73
C LEU A 63 6.58 -4.60 -3.18
N GLY A 64 6.10 -3.45 -3.61
CA GLY A 64 5.61 -3.24 -4.97
C GLY A 64 4.27 -2.51 -5.01
N ASP A 65 3.85 -2.27 -6.24
CA ASP A 65 2.70 -1.45 -6.59
C ASP A 65 1.51 -2.33 -7.03
N LEU A 66 0.32 -2.04 -6.51
CA LEU A 66 -0.95 -2.61 -6.98
C LEU A 66 -1.78 -1.51 -7.61
N ILE A 67 -2.09 -1.64 -8.90
CA ILE A 67 -2.89 -0.69 -9.67
C ILE A 67 -4.17 -1.38 -10.12
N VAL A 68 -5.32 -0.79 -9.82
CA VAL A 68 -6.61 -1.33 -10.24
C VAL A 68 -6.83 -1.09 -11.75
N PRO A 69 -7.62 -1.93 -12.43
CA PRO A 69 -7.94 -1.70 -13.84
C PRO A 69 -8.71 -0.41 -14.08
N LYS A 70 -8.81 -0.01 -15.35
CA LYS A 70 -9.61 1.15 -15.76
C LYS A 70 -11.05 1.03 -15.24
N ASN A 71 -11.61 2.15 -14.76
CA ASN A 71 -12.94 2.27 -14.16
C ASN A 71 -13.12 1.60 -12.80
N TYR A 72 -12.05 1.14 -12.16
CA TYR A 72 -12.06 0.72 -10.76
C TYR A 72 -11.42 1.78 -9.87
N LEU A 73 -11.81 1.78 -8.60
CA LEU A 73 -11.17 2.54 -7.53
C LEU A 73 -10.70 1.59 -6.43
N VAL A 74 -9.75 2.04 -5.64
CA VAL A 74 -9.37 1.38 -4.39
C VAL A 74 -10.38 1.75 -3.31
N THR A 75 -11.03 0.73 -2.73
CA THR A 75 -12.06 0.89 -1.69
C THR A 75 -11.70 0.18 -0.39
N GLY A 76 -10.61 -0.59 -0.37
CA GLY A 76 -10.16 -1.32 0.81
C GLY A 76 -8.68 -1.68 0.71
N VAL A 77 -8.07 -1.86 1.88
CA VAL A 77 -6.68 -2.32 2.03
C VAL A 77 -6.62 -3.32 3.17
N LYS A 78 -5.76 -4.32 3.04
CA LYS A 78 -5.42 -5.21 4.15
C LYS A 78 -4.07 -5.87 3.90
N PHE A 79 -3.54 -6.52 4.92
CA PHE A 79 -2.46 -7.48 4.77
C PHE A 79 -3.01 -8.89 4.82
N ARG A 80 -2.33 -9.81 4.15
CA ARG A 80 -2.43 -11.25 4.38
C ARG A 80 -1.05 -11.87 4.39
N THR A 81 -0.94 -13.08 4.90
CA THR A 81 0.30 -13.86 4.78
C THR A 81 0.34 -14.59 3.42
N LEU A 82 1.46 -14.51 2.71
CA LEU A 82 1.74 -15.23 1.46
C LEU A 82 3.14 -15.84 1.55
N GLY A 83 3.23 -17.18 1.60
CA GLY A 83 4.53 -17.86 1.69
C GLY A 83 5.37 -17.44 2.91
N GLY A 84 4.73 -17.03 4.01
CA GLY A 84 5.39 -16.52 5.22
C GLY A 84 5.70 -15.02 5.21
N ASN A 85 5.45 -14.31 4.11
CA ASN A 85 5.62 -12.87 4.00
C ASN A 85 4.30 -12.14 4.21
N LEU A 86 4.33 -10.96 4.83
CA LEU A 86 3.23 -10.01 4.78
C LEU A 86 3.06 -9.50 3.36
N ASN A 87 1.86 -9.65 2.80
CA ASN A 87 1.52 -9.22 1.45
C ASN A 87 0.37 -8.22 1.48
N LEU A 88 0.55 -7.10 0.79
CA LEU A 88 -0.49 -6.09 0.63
C LEU A 88 -1.58 -6.64 -0.30
N GLU A 89 -2.84 -6.42 0.08
CA GLU A 89 -4.00 -6.58 -0.80
C GLU A 89 -4.81 -5.28 -0.85
N ILE A 90 -5.35 -4.98 -2.03
CA ILE A 90 -6.29 -3.89 -2.22
C ILE A 90 -7.63 -4.41 -2.72
N GLN A 91 -8.71 -3.77 -2.32
CA GLN A 91 -10.03 -4.03 -2.89
C GLN A 91 -10.23 -3.07 -4.07
N ALA A 92 -10.44 -3.64 -5.25
CA ALA A 92 -10.84 -2.91 -6.44
C ALA A 92 -12.37 -2.94 -6.56
N SER A 93 -13.03 -1.79 -6.64
CA SER A 93 -14.47 -1.68 -6.88
C SER A 93 -14.77 -0.90 -8.15
N LEU A 94 -15.62 -1.46 -9.02
CA LEU A 94 -16.07 -0.78 -10.24
C LEU A 94 -16.94 0.42 -9.87
N PHE A 95 -16.71 1.57 -10.53
CA PHE A 95 -17.51 2.77 -10.30
C PHE A 95 -18.03 3.41 -11.59
N ASN A 96 -19.14 4.12 -11.46
CA ASN A 96 -19.71 4.94 -12.51
C ASN A 96 -19.12 6.35 -12.40
N ARG A 97 -18.41 6.77 -13.43
CA ARG A 97 -17.72 8.07 -13.44
C ARG A 97 -18.66 9.27 -13.43
N THR A 98 -19.83 9.14 -14.06
CA THR A 98 -20.77 10.25 -14.19
C THR A 98 -21.43 10.60 -12.87
N ASN A 99 -21.68 9.61 -12.00
CA ASN A 99 -22.40 9.84 -10.74
C ASN A 99 -21.62 9.43 -9.47
N GLY A 100 -20.39 8.94 -9.61
CA GLY A 100 -19.50 8.57 -8.51
C GLY A 100 -19.85 7.28 -7.78
N LYS A 101 -20.96 6.63 -8.13
CA LYS A 101 -21.44 5.47 -7.38
C LYS A 101 -20.70 4.21 -7.79
N LEU A 102 -20.42 3.35 -6.81
CA LEU A 102 -19.97 1.99 -7.07
C LEU A 102 -21.07 1.22 -7.81
N ILE A 103 -20.70 0.48 -8.85
CA ILE A 103 -21.64 -0.29 -9.67
C ILE A 103 -21.72 -1.70 -9.10
N ASN A 104 -22.86 -2.07 -8.51
CA ASN A 104 -23.09 -3.41 -7.93
C ASN A 104 -21.89 -3.92 -7.10
N PRO A 105 -21.47 -3.21 -6.03
CA PRO A 105 -20.22 -3.48 -5.32
C PRO A 105 -20.11 -4.91 -4.77
N LEU A 106 -21.23 -5.57 -4.46
CA LEU A 106 -21.26 -6.97 -4.02
C LEU A 106 -20.83 -7.97 -5.11
N LYS A 107 -20.91 -7.59 -6.39
CA LYS A 107 -20.54 -8.43 -7.54
C LYS A 107 -19.29 -7.94 -8.26
N ASN A 108 -19.09 -6.62 -8.30
CA ASN A 108 -18.02 -5.97 -9.06
C ASN A 108 -16.91 -5.40 -8.16
N SER A 109 -16.75 -5.96 -6.96
CA SER A 109 -15.58 -5.71 -6.12
C SER A 109 -14.83 -7.00 -5.87
N TYR A 110 -13.51 -6.94 -5.93
CA TYR A 110 -12.65 -8.08 -5.66
C TYR A 110 -11.34 -7.63 -5.00
N TRP A 111 -10.76 -8.50 -4.19
CA TRP A 111 -9.43 -8.30 -3.62
C TRP A 111 -8.38 -8.69 -4.66
N MET A 112 -7.34 -7.87 -4.79
CA MET A 112 -6.21 -8.13 -5.67
C MET A 112 -4.89 -7.96 -4.92
N SER A 113 -3.91 -8.78 -5.31
CA SER A 113 -2.56 -8.83 -4.76
C SER A 113 -1.55 -9.30 -5.82
N SER A 114 -0.26 -9.12 -5.57
CA SER A 114 0.80 -9.84 -6.30
C SER A 114 1.07 -11.14 -5.57
N ASP A 115 0.79 -12.26 -6.23
CA ASP A 115 0.96 -13.61 -5.68
C ASP A 115 2.34 -14.20 -6.03
N ASN A 116 3.23 -13.38 -6.59
CA ASN A 116 4.60 -13.79 -6.87
C ASN A 116 5.39 -13.99 -5.56
N THR A 117 6.06 -15.14 -5.43
CA THR A 117 6.87 -15.51 -4.27
C THR A 117 8.32 -15.76 -4.66
N GLU A 118 9.20 -15.88 -3.67
CA GLU A 118 10.60 -16.28 -3.89
C GLU A 118 10.75 -17.72 -4.42
N GLY A 119 9.71 -18.56 -4.27
CA GLY A 119 9.68 -19.93 -4.76
C GLY A 119 9.16 -20.10 -6.20
N ASN A 120 8.76 -19.01 -6.86
CA ASN A 120 8.25 -19.08 -8.24
C ASN A 120 9.35 -19.50 -9.22
N LEU A 121 9.03 -20.41 -10.15
CA LEU A 121 10.00 -20.91 -11.14
C LEU A 121 10.44 -19.85 -12.16
N MET A 122 9.55 -18.91 -12.49
CA MET A 122 9.79 -17.84 -13.45
C MET A 122 9.72 -16.51 -12.74
N GLN A 123 10.79 -15.72 -12.83
CA GLN A 123 10.90 -14.38 -12.25
C GLN A 123 10.49 -14.34 -10.76
N PRO A 124 11.13 -15.16 -9.89
CA PRO A 124 10.84 -15.16 -8.47
C PRO A 124 11.04 -13.77 -7.87
N ARG A 125 10.23 -13.48 -6.85
CA ARG A 125 10.36 -12.25 -6.06
C ARG A 125 11.78 -12.17 -5.47
N THR A 126 12.41 -11.00 -5.54
CA THR A 126 13.81 -10.81 -5.08
C THR A 126 13.91 -10.07 -3.75
N GLU A 127 14.99 -10.29 -3.00
CA GLU A 127 15.19 -9.65 -1.70
C GLU A 127 15.89 -8.29 -1.81
N VAL A 128 15.35 -7.26 -1.16
CA VAL A 128 16.09 -6.04 -0.79
C VAL A 128 16.98 -6.37 0.41
N LYS A 129 18.26 -6.62 0.16
CA LYS A 129 19.21 -7.02 1.20
C LYS A 129 19.73 -5.81 1.98
N LEU A 130 19.43 -5.79 3.28
CA LEU A 130 20.04 -4.87 4.23
C LEU A 130 21.40 -5.42 4.67
N ILE A 131 22.49 -4.81 4.19
CA ILE A 131 23.86 -5.24 4.49
C ILE A 131 24.42 -4.35 5.59
N ARG A 132 24.66 -4.92 6.78
CA ARG A 132 25.16 -4.19 7.96
C ARG A 132 24.35 -2.92 8.24
N PRO A 133 23.02 -3.04 8.45
CA PRO A 133 22.16 -1.87 8.59
C PRO A 133 22.32 -1.20 9.94
N ASP A 134 22.68 0.08 9.96
CA ASP A 134 22.59 0.92 11.16
C ASP A 134 21.18 1.53 11.29
N ILE A 135 20.88 2.11 12.45
CA ILE A 135 19.61 2.75 12.75
C ILE A 135 19.37 3.92 11.78
N PRO A 136 18.26 3.92 11.01
CA PRO A 136 18.07 4.85 9.90
C PRO A 136 17.96 6.32 10.30
N ILE A 137 17.58 6.61 11.54
CA ILE A 137 17.46 7.98 12.08
C ILE A 137 18.77 8.55 12.64
N ARG A 138 19.88 7.79 12.65
CA ARG A 138 21.20 8.29 13.08
C ARG A 138 21.90 9.10 11.98
N SER A 139 21.49 8.94 10.73
CA SER A 139 22.05 9.68 9.59
C SER A 139 21.20 10.89 9.24
N ASN A 140 21.85 12.01 8.94
CA ASN A 140 21.18 13.22 8.42
C ASN A 140 20.99 13.17 6.88
N ALA A 141 21.44 12.11 6.22
CA ALA A 141 21.30 11.99 4.77
C ALA A 141 19.89 11.54 4.38
N ASP A 142 19.31 12.18 3.37
CA ASP A 142 17.99 11.80 2.84
C ASP A 142 17.96 10.34 2.40
N SER A 143 16.89 9.62 2.72
CA SER A 143 16.66 8.27 2.24
C SER A 143 16.25 8.29 0.76
N LEU A 144 16.77 7.34 -0.04
CA LEU A 144 16.44 7.19 -1.45
C LEU A 144 15.62 5.92 -1.65
N ILE A 145 14.62 5.95 -2.53
CA ILE A 145 13.89 4.74 -2.91
C ILE A 145 14.86 3.79 -3.61
N ASP A 146 15.02 2.59 -3.07
CA ASP A 146 15.95 1.57 -3.55
C ASP A 146 15.27 0.23 -3.85
N SER A 147 14.00 0.06 -3.44
CA SER A 147 13.18 -1.08 -3.86
C SER A 147 12.47 -0.83 -5.19
N ILE A 148 12.25 -1.91 -5.94
CA ILE A 148 11.40 -1.97 -7.13
C ILE A 148 10.24 -2.96 -6.94
N ASN A 149 9.38 -3.10 -7.96
CA ASN A 149 8.31 -4.09 -7.97
C ASN A 149 8.85 -5.52 -7.88
N ASP A 150 8.02 -6.42 -7.34
CA ASP A 150 8.35 -7.83 -7.10
C ASP A 150 9.63 -8.02 -6.28
N GLN A 151 9.73 -7.22 -5.21
CA GLN A 151 10.73 -7.44 -4.17
C GLN A 151 10.08 -7.71 -2.82
N PHE A 152 10.85 -8.23 -1.88
CA PHE A 152 10.49 -8.27 -0.47
C PHE A 152 11.67 -7.82 0.36
N ILE A 153 11.41 -7.46 1.62
CA ILE A 153 12.45 -7.12 2.58
C ILE A 153 12.19 -7.86 3.89
N LYS A 154 13.25 -8.36 4.53
CA LYS A 154 13.17 -9.00 5.84
C LYS A 154 13.46 -7.98 6.93
N PHE A 155 12.63 -7.97 7.96
CA PHE A 155 13.01 -7.36 9.24
C PHE A 155 14.17 -8.16 9.84
N GLN A 156 15.15 -7.47 10.40
CA GLN A 156 16.30 -8.05 11.08
C GLN A 156 16.83 -7.09 12.15
N GLY A 157 17.77 -7.57 12.97
CA GLY A 157 18.52 -6.69 13.85
C GLY A 157 19.38 -5.71 13.05
N SER A 158 19.63 -4.55 13.64
CA SER A 158 20.70 -3.63 13.26
C SER A 158 22.06 -4.34 13.29
N ASP A 159 23.07 -3.67 12.75
CA ASP A 159 24.43 -4.18 12.74
C ASP A 159 24.91 -4.54 14.16
N ASP A 160 25.52 -5.71 14.29
CA ASP A 160 25.99 -6.26 15.55
C ASP A 160 27.21 -5.51 16.09
N LEU A 161 28.07 -4.99 15.22
CA LEU A 161 29.25 -4.22 15.61
C LEU A 161 28.86 -2.82 16.10
N PHE A 162 27.88 -2.17 15.46
CA PHE A 162 27.52 -0.77 15.76
C PHE A 162 26.34 -0.61 16.72
N ASP A 163 25.49 -1.62 16.88
CA ASP A 163 24.27 -1.55 17.71
C ASP A 163 23.94 -2.86 18.43
N ALA A 164 24.87 -3.83 18.43
CA ALA A 164 24.69 -5.15 19.06
C ALA A 164 23.38 -5.85 18.65
N ALA A 165 22.90 -5.58 17.43
CA ALA A 165 21.63 -6.06 16.89
C ALA A 165 20.39 -5.76 17.76
N GLN A 166 20.42 -4.71 18.56
CA GLN A 166 19.35 -4.39 19.52
C GLN A 166 18.11 -3.75 18.86
N THR A 167 18.27 -3.16 17.67
CA THR A 167 17.19 -2.44 17.00
C THR A 167 16.64 -3.24 15.83
N ALA A 168 15.31 -3.44 15.77
CA ALA A 168 14.67 -4.04 14.61
C ALA A 168 14.58 -3.03 13.45
N VAL A 169 15.10 -3.40 12.28
CA VAL A 169 15.07 -2.61 11.04
C VAL A 169 14.54 -3.48 9.88
N PRO A 170 13.93 -2.89 8.83
CA PRO A 170 13.69 -1.46 8.59
C PRO A 170 12.67 -0.84 9.56
N PHE A 171 12.68 0.48 9.68
CA PHE A 171 11.61 1.21 10.38
C PHE A 171 10.36 1.29 9.51
N ILE A 172 9.20 1.52 10.12
CA ILE A 172 7.95 1.77 9.40
C ILE A 172 7.72 3.29 9.39
N ASP A 173 7.59 3.86 8.20
CA ASP A 173 7.29 5.27 8.01
C ASP A 173 5.80 5.54 8.26
N VAL A 174 5.50 6.16 9.40
CA VAL A 174 4.13 6.44 9.86
C VAL A 174 3.53 7.73 9.28
N GLN A 175 4.27 8.43 8.42
CA GLN A 175 3.80 9.68 7.83
C GLN A 175 2.56 9.47 6.93
N ASP A 176 1.69 10.48 6.91
CA ASP A 176 0.50 10.48 6.09
C ASP A 176 0.87 10.59 4.60
N VAL A 177 0.43 9.62 3.80
CA VAL A 177 0.57 9.60 2.35
C VAL A 177 -0.81 9.76 1.74
N THR A 178 -1.21 11.01 1.55
CA THR A 178 -2.52 11.40 1.00
C THR A 178 -2.33 12.44 -0.11
N PRO A 179 -3.08 12.35 -1.21
CA PRO A 179 -3.05 13.38 -2.23
C PRO A 179 -3.60 14.70 -1.70
N ASN A 180 -2.99 15.80 -2.13
CA ASN A 180 -3.46 17.16 -1.87
C ASN A 180 -3.51 17.92 -3.21
N PRO A 181 -4.70 18.20 -3.77
CA PRO A 181 -6.03 18.00 -3.18
C PRO A 181 -6.45 16.52 -3.08
N PRO A 182 -7.41 16.16 -2.20
CA PRO A 182 -7.93 14.80 -2.11
C PRO A 182 -8.56 14.32 -3.42
N VAL A 183 -8.17 13.14 -3.88
CA VAL A 183 -8.69 12.48 -5.08
C VAL A 183 -8.80 10.97 -4.87
N PRO A 184 -9.67 10.26 -5.62
CA PRO A 184 -9.79 8.81 -5.52
C PRO A 184 -8.46 8.12 -5.85
N LEU A 185 -8.21 7.02 -5.14
CA LEU A 185 -7.04 6.19 -5.36
C LEU A 185 -7.36 5.11 -6.40
N VAL A 186 -6.42 4.89 -7.32
CA VAL A 186 -6.44 3.80 -8.31
C VAL A 186 -5.33 2.79 -8.06
N GLY A 187 -4.59 2.96 -6.98
CA GLY A 187 -3.57 2.01 -6.60
C GLY A 187 -2.88 2.39 -5.31
N ILE A 188 -2.23 1.40 -4.74
CA ILE A 188 -1.47 1.50 -3.51
C ILE A 188 -0.25 0.60 -3.64
N GLY A 189 0.87 1.02 -3.08
CA GLY A 189 2.09 0.21 -3.01
C GLY A 189 2.81 0.39 -1.69
N LEU A 190 3.78 -0.48 -1.49
CA LEU A 190 4.78 -0.38 -0.43
C LEU A 190 6.15 -0.36 -1.06
N TYR A 191 7.04 0.49 -0.54
CA TYR A 191 8.42 0.56 -0.98
C TYR A 191 9.34 0.68 0.22
N HIS A 192 10.58 0.26 0.03
CA HIS A 192 11.68 0.58 0.92
C HIS A 192 12.43 1.81 0.39
N LYS A 193 12.85 2.67 1.31
CA LYS A 193 13.80 3.75 1.05
C LYS A 193 14.91 3.72 2.08
N GLY A 194 16.14 3.94 1.64
CA GLY A 194 17.31 3.92 2.51
C GLY A 194 18.57 4.33 1.78
N ARG A 195 19.70 3.96 2.40
CA ARG A 195 21.03 4.06 1.82
C ARG A 195 21.83 2.84 2.23
N LYS A 196 22.98 2.65 1.57
CA LYS A 196 23.97 1.65 2.00
C LYS A 196 24.27 1.81 3.49
N TYR A 197 24.27 0.69 4.22
CA TYR A 197 24.50 0.61 5.67
C TYR A 197 23.43 1.28 6.54
N SER A 198 22.27 1.64 5.98
CA SER A 198 21.11 2.08 6.75
C SER A 198 20.04 1.00 6.73
N GLY A 199 19.36 0.81 7.85
CA GLY A 199 18.18 -0.06 7.94
C GLY A 199 16.99 0.47 7.14
N GLY A 200 16.98 1.76 6.78
CA GLY A 200 15.94 2.39 5.98
C GLY A 200 14.52 2.34 6.56
N PHE A 201 13.55 2.64 5.69
CA PHE A 201 12.14 2.75 6.04
C PHE A 201 11.28 2.02 5.02
N ILE A 202 10.26 1.32 5.49
CA ILE A 202 9.13 0.87 4.66
C ILE A 202 8.07 1.95 4.70
N ALA A 203 7.65 2.41 3.53
CA ALA A 203 6.69 3.51 3.41
C ALA A 203 5.54 3.17 2.45
N PRO A 204 4.34 3.71 2.70
CA PRO A 204 3.24 3.62 1.78
C PRO A 204 3.44 4.51 0.55
N LYS A 205 2.91 4.08 -0.59
CA LYS A 205 2.78 4.84 -1.83
C LYS A 205 1.34 4.76 -2.33
N VAL A 206 0.81 5.86 -2.87
CA VAL A 206 -0.54 5.92 -3.41
C VAL A 206 -0.51 6.35 -4.87
N PHE A 207 -1.46 5.85 -5.65
CA PHE A 207 -1.67 6.21 -7.05
C PHE A 207 -3.03 6.85 -7.18
N THR A 208 -3.04 8.03 -7.77
CA THR A 208 -4.24 8.86 -7.87
C THR A 208 -4.90 8.69 -9.22
N PHE A 209 -6.23 8.77 -9.24
CA PHE A 209 -6.98 8.88 -10.48
C PHE A 209 -6.49 10.10 -11.28
N LYS A 210 -6.05 9.89 -12.53
CA LYS A 210 -5.63 10.96 -13.45
C LYS A 210 -6.75 11.25 -14.45
N TYR A 211 -7.12 12.52 -14.57
CA TYR A 211 -8.16 12.98 -15.49
C TYR A 211 -7.74 12.92 -16.97
N GLU A 212 -6.44 13.07 -17.26
CA GLU A 212 -5.93 13.44 -18.59
C GLU A 212 -6.06 12.35 -19.68
N GLU A 213 -6.28 11.08 -19.33
CA GLU A 213 -6.38 10.01 -20.34
C GLU A 213 -7.67 10.04 -21.17
N ASN A 214 -8.64 10.91 -20.87
CA ASN A 214 -9.96 10.90 -21.55
C ASN A 214 -10.23 12.10 -22.47
N LEU A 215 -9.35 13.11 -22.52
CA LEU A 215 -9.51 14.21 -23.49
C LEU A 215 -9.34 13.72 -24.94
N LYS A 216 -8.61 12.62 -25.16
CA LYS A 216 -8.45 12.01 -26.49
C LYS A 216 -9.72 11.34 -27.02
N ASP A 217 -10.57 10.80 -26.14
CA ASP A 217 -11.87 10.23 -26.53
C ASP A 217 -12.94 11.32 -26.72
N PHE A 218 -12.89 12.40 -25.91
CA PHE A 218 -13.80 13.53 -26.07
C PHE A 218 -13.55 14.30 -27.38
N LYS A 219 -12.28 14.49 -27.78
CA LYS A 219 -11.94 15.10 -29.07
C LYS A 219 -12.31 14.22 -30.28
N LYS A 220 -12.48 12.91 -30.13
CA LYS A 220 -12.86 12.02 -31.24
C LYS A 220 -14.37 12.04 -31.53
N LYS A 221 -15.22 12.45 -30.58
CA LYS A 221 -16.68 12.56 -30.74
C LYS A 221 -17.18 13.93 -31.22
N LEU A 222 -16.33 14.96 -31.26
CA LEU A 222 -16.70 16.33 -31.61
C LEU A 222 -16.44 16.74 -33.08
N PHE A 223 -15.98 15.82 -33.94
CA PHE A 223 -15.70 16.11 -35.37
C PHE A 223 -16.64 15.44 -36.39
N TYR A 224 -17.80 14.92 -35.98
CA TYR A 224 -18.81 14.40 -36.91
C TYR A 224 -20.22 14.92 -36.56
N VAL A 225 -20.44 16.23 -36.65
CA VAL A 225 -21.78 16.81 -36.82
C VAL A 225 -21.70 18.06 -37.72
N ALA A 226 -22.35 17.95 -38.88
CA ALA A 226 -22.72 18.97 -39.89
C ALA A 226 -21.54 19.66 -40.64
N VAL A 227 -21.59 19.88 -41.96
CA VAL A 227 -22.71 20.43 -42.76
C VAL A 227 -22.64 19.88 -44.20
N ASN A 228 -23.83 19.62 -44.77
CA ASN A 228 -24.25 19.46 -46.18
C ASN A 228 -23.21 19.26 -47.29
#